data_AF-A0A2N1REK6-F1
#
_entry.id   AF-A0A2N1REK6-F1
#
_cell.length_a   1.000
_cell.length_b   1.000
_cell.length_c   1.000
_cell.angle_alpha   90.00
_cell.angle_beta   90.00
_cell.angle_gamma   90.00
#
_symmetry.space_group_name_H-M   'P 1'
#
loop_
_entity.id
_entity.type
_entity.pdbx_description
1 polymer ?
#
loop_
_entity_poly.entity_id
_entity_poly.type
_entity_poly.pdbx_seq_one_letter_code
_entity_poly.pdbx_strand_id
1 'polypeptide(L)'
;MREEAEERRRLKEQERQIAQEEEKYHQEIAKLELSLASEVPDSQRGDDIVDRIAQLQQLVAKVDEKRAEIVKLQNGKAGNVYVISNLGSFGDHVFKVGMTRRLNPQERIDELGSASVPFTFDVHCLIFSDDAVGLENELHRRLHEQRLNKVNHRKEFFDTNLEDLERLVFEIHPSAEFNRTMLAEDYRQSLSIASGALEEPADSQEGFDDAEDPDDEDKEIA
;
A
#
# COMPACT_ATOMS: atom_id res chain seq x y z
N MET A 1 -12.21 10.37 10.89
CA MET A 1 -13.22 9.52 11.57
C MET A 1 -13.68 8.33 10.72
N ARG A 2 -14.27 8.49 9.52
CA ARG A 2 -14.65 7.31 8.69
C ARG A 2 -13.45 6.50 8.21
N GLU A 3 -12.49 7.14 7.54
CA GLU A 3 -11.28 6.48 7.01
C GLU A 3 -10.41 5.87 8.13
N GLU A 4 -10.16 6.62 9.21
CA GLU A 4 -9.41 6.07 10.35
C GLU A 4 -10.12 4.87 11.01
N ALA A 5 -11.46 4.89 11.07
CA ALA A 5 -12.22 3.76 11.60
C ALA A 5 -12.17 2.54 10.66
N GLU A 6 -12.11 2.78 9.35
CA GLU A 6 -11.93 1.73 8.34
C GLU A 6 -10.54 1.11 8.41
N GLU A 7 -9.47 1.91 8.49
CA GLU A 7 -8.11 1.40 8.68
C GLU A 7 -7.98 0.58 9.98
N ARG A 8 -8.59 1.05 11.08
CA ARG A 8 -8.64 0.28 12.34
C ARG A 8 -9.40 -1.03 12.20
N ARG A 9 -10.49 -1.05 11.43
CA ARG A 9 -11.25 -2.30 11.16
C ARG A 9 -10.41 -3.25 10.32
N ARG A 10 -9.71 -2.75 9.30
CA ARG A 10 -8.84 -3.53 8.42
C ARG A 10 -7.68 -4.16 9.20
N LEU A 11 -7.03 -3.40 10.08
CA LEU A 11 -5.98 -3.92 10.96
C LEU A 11 -6.48 -5.04 11.89
N LYS A 12 -7.70 -4.93 12.43
CA LYS A 12 -8.29 -5.99 13.26
C LYS A 12 -8.58 -7.26 12.47
N GLU A 13 -9.04 -7.12 11.24
CA GLU A 13 -9.27 -8.27 10.36
C GLU A 13 -7.94 -8.94 9.99
N GLN A 14 -6.90 -8.16 9.69
CA GLN A 14 -5.54 -8.67 9.45
C GLN A 14 -4.97 -9.38 10.67
N GLU A 15 -5.15 -8.84 11.88
CA GLU A 15 -4.73 -9.49 13.12
C GLU A 15 -5.37 -10.88 13.26
N ARG A 16 -6.68 -10.97 12.99
CA ARG A 16 -7.41 -12.25 13.05
C ARG A 16 -6.89 -13.24 12.02
N GLN A 17 -6.60 -12.79 10.80
CA GLN A 17 -6.08 -13.65 9.74
C GLN A 17 -4.68 -14.18 10.07
N ILE A 18 -3.81 -13.31 10.58
CA ILE A 18 -2.45 -13.69 11.02
C ILE A 18 -2.50 -14.66 12.19
N ALA A 19 -3.37 -14.44 13.18
CA ALA A 19 -3.52 -15.37 14.29
C ALA A 19 -3.98 -16.76 13.82
N GLN A 20 -4.88 -16.83 12.84
CA GLN A 20 -5.31 -18.10 12.24
C GLN A 20 -4.20 -18.76 11.42
N GLU A 21 -3.36 -17.99 10.74
CA GLU A 21 -2.22 -18.49 9.99
C GLU A 21 -1.14 -19.06 10.92
N GLU A 22 -0.79 -18.32 11.99
CA GLU A 22 0.11 -18.74 13.06
C GLU A 22 -0.34 -20.08 13.67
N GLU A 23 -1.64 -20.18 14.03
CA GLU A 23 -2.21 -21.42 14.59
C GLU A 23 -2.10 -22.60 13.62
N LYS A 24 -2.35 -22.39 12.32
CA LYS A 24 -2.22 -23.44 11.31
C LYS A 24 -0.80 -23.96 11.19
N TYR A 25 0.20 -23.08 11.15
CA TYR A 25 1.60 -23.49 11.08
C TYR A 25 2.02 -24.25 12.33
N HIS A 26 1.62 -23.81 13.52
CA HIS A 26 1.89 -24.55 14.76
C HIS A 26 1.24 -25.93 14.78
N GLN A 27 0.00 -26.06 14.30
CA GLN A 27 -0.66 -27.36 14.18
C GLN A 27 0.02 -28.28 13.17
N GLU A 28 0.52 -27.75 12.04
CA GLU A 28 1.26 -28.53 11.04
C GLU A 28 2.62 -28.99 11.59
N ILE A 29 3.36 -28.10 12.25
CA ILE A 29 4.62 -28.44 12.92
C ILE A 29 4.40 -29.54 13.97
N ALA A 30 3.39 -29.41 14.84
CA ALA A 30 3.11 -30.41 15.87
C ALA A 30 2.77 -31.79 15.28
N LYS A 31 2.07 -31.84 14.13
CA LYS A 31 1.79 -33.10 13.42
C LYS A 31 3.06 -33.70 12.82
N LEU A 32 3.94 -32.88 12.27
CA LEU A 32 5.21 -33.32 11.71
C LEU A 32 6.16 -33.80 12.80
N GLU A 33 6.24 -33.13 13.94
CA GLU A 33 7.02 -33.54 15.11
C GLU A 33 6.53 -34.90 15.66
N LEU A 34 5.21 -35.11 15.74
CA LEU A 34 4.65 -36.41 16.12
C LEU A 34 4.97 -37.51 15.11
N SER A 35 4.96 -37.18 13.81
CA SER A 35 5.30 -38.11 12.74
C SER A 35 6.79 -38.49 12.80
N LEU A 36 7.65 -37.51 13.03
CA LEU A 36 9.10 -37.69 13.19
C LEU A 36 9.43 -38.58 14.39
N ALA A 37 8.71 -38.41 15.51
CA ALA A 37 8.90 -39.24 16.71
C ALA A 37 8.57 -40.72 16.50
N SER A 38 7.77 -41.04 15.47
CA SER A 38 7.40 -42.42 15.11
C SER A 38 8.28 -43.00 13.98
N GLU A 39 9.21 -42.21 13.44
CA GLU A 39 10.04 -42.57 12.29
C GLU A 39 11.33 -43.29 12.71
N VAL A 40 11.93 -44.06 11.79
CA VAL A 40 13.19 -44.76 12.05
C VAL A 40 14.35 -43.76 12.06
N PRO A 41 15.32 -43.84 13.00
CA PRO A 41 16.52 -43.01 12.96
C PRO A 41 17.29 -43.12 11.64
N ASP A 42 17.85 -42.00 11.16
CA ASP A 42 18.61 -41.90 9.90
C ASP A 42 17.83 -42.34 8.63
N SER A 43 16.49 -42.24 8.65
CA SER A 43 15.69 -42.45 7.44
C SER A 43 15.63 -41.17 6.61
N GLN A 44 15.72 -41.30 5.28
CA GLN A 44 15.54 -40.18 4.35
C GLN A 44 14.22 -39.43 4.59
N ARG A 45 13.17 -40.16 4.97
CA ARG A 45 11.86 -39.59 5.29
C ARG A 45 11.90 -38.75 6.57
N GLY A 46 12.69 -39.14 7.57
CA GLY A 46 12.94 -38.35 8.77
C GLY A 46 13.62 -37.02 8.43
N ASP A 47 14.65 -37.06 7.58
CA ASP A 47 15.35 -35.86 7.12
C ASP A 47 14.40 -34.90 6.37
N ASP A 48 13.57 -35.43 5.46
CA ASP A 48 12.57 -34.64 4.73
C ASP A 48 11.56 -33.95 5.68
N ILE A 49 11.17 -34.63 6.78
CA ILE A 49 10.27 -34.06 7.79
C ILE A 49 10.97 -32.94 8.58
N VAL A 50 12.24 -33.13 8.95
CA VAL A 50 13.03 -32.09 9.64
C VAL A 50 13.16 -30.85 8.77
N ASP A 51 13.50 -31.02 7.49
CA ASP A 51 13.59 -29.91 6.54
C ASP A 51 12.26 -29.16 6.41
N ARG A 52 11.15 -29.91 6.38
CA ARG A 52 9.82 -29.30 6.33
C ARG A 52 9.48 -28.53 7.60
N ILE A 53 9.80 -29.06 8.78
CA ILE A 53 9.62 -28.36 10.06
C ILE A 53 10.45 -27.07 10.06
N ALA A 54 11.70 -27.11 9.61
CA ALA A 54 12.55 -25.93 9.55
C ALA A 54 11.97 -24.85 8.62
N GLN A 55 11.43 -25.23 7.46
CA GLN A 55 10.73 -24.29 6.56
C GLN A 55 9.51 -23.66 7.23
N LEU A 56 8.68 -24.46 7.91
CA LEU A 56 7.50 -23.95 8.62
C LEU A 56 7.89 -23.03 9.77
N GLN A 57 8.95 -23.33 10.52
CA GLN A 57 9.47 -22.46 11.57
C GLN A 57 9.94 -21.11 11.03
N GLN A 58 10.56 -21.07 9.83
CA GLN A 58 10.89 -19.81 9.17
C GLN A 58 9.65 -19.01 8.78
N LEU A 59 8.56 -19.67 8.36
CA LEU A 59 7.30 -19.01 8.07
C LEU A 59 6.66 -18.44 9.35
N VAL A 60 6.65 -19.20 10.44
CA VAL A 60 6.17 -18.72 11.75
C VAL A 60 6.91 -17.46 12.18
N ALA A 61 8.24 -17.43 12.07
CA ALA A 61 9.03 -16.24 12.42
C ALA A 61 8.60 -15.00 11.62
N LYS A 62 8.32 -15.14 10.32
CA LYS A 62 7.81 -14.04 9.48
C LYS A 62 6.40 -13.60 9.87
N VAL A 63 5.54 -14.53 10.31
CA VAL A 63 4.19 -14.23 10.81
C VAL A 63 4.27 -13.47 12.13
N ASP A 64 5.18 -13.85 13.02
CA ASP A 64 5.42 -13.18 14.30
C ASP A 64 5.89 -11.74 14.12
N GLU A 65 6.80 -11.50 13.17
CA GLU A 65 7.24 -10.15 12.79
C GLU A 65 6.06 -9.28 12.35
N LYS A 66 5.23 -9.77 11.41
CA LYS A 66 4.03 -9.07 10.94
C LYS A 66 3.02 -8.82 12.08
N ARG A 67 2.86 -9.79 12.98
CA ARG A 67 1.98 -9.65 14.14
C ARG A 67 2.47 -8.53 15.06
N ALA A 68 3.77 -8.46 15.33
CA ALA A 68 4.37 -7.40 16.12
C ALA A 68 4.15 -6.01 15.48
N GLU A 69 4.27 -5.90 14.17
CA GLU A 69 3.96 -4.67 13.43
C GLU A 69 2.50 -4.24 13.57
N ILE A 70 1.55 -5.19 13.42
CA ILE A 70 0.12 -4.89 13.59
C ILE A 70 -0.18 -4.37 14.99
N VAL A 71 0.39 -5.00 16.03
CA VAL A 71 0.21 -4.56 17.42
C VAL A 71 0.71 -3.13 17.61
N LYS A 72 1.86 -2.77 17.02
CA LYS A 72 2.36 -1.38 17.04
C LYS A 72 1.38 -0.41 16.39
N LEU A 73 0.88 -0.75 15.20
CA LEU A 73 -0.08 0.08 14.44
C LEU A 73 -1.42 0.25 15.19
N GLN A 74 -1.86 -0.77 15.95
CA GLN A 74 -3.08 -0.71 16.75
C GLN A 74 -3.02 0.25 17.93
N ASN A 75 -1.83 0.52 18.48
CA ASN A 75 -1.65 1.52 19.55
C ASN A 75 -2.09 2.94 19.11
N GLY A 76 -2.29 3.15 17.81
CA GLY A 76 -2.96 4.32 17.24
C GLY A 76 -2.07 5.56 17.08
N LYS A 77 -0.83 5.52 17.57
CA LYS A 77 0.18 6.55 17.30
C LYS A 77 1.11 6.17 16.15
N ALA A 78 1.43 4.88 16.04
CA ALA A 78 2.34 4.38 15.03
C ALA A 78 1.68 4.35 13.63
N GLY A 79 2.50 4.52 12.60
CA GLY A 79 2.07 4.51 11.21
C GLY A 79 3.18 4.98 10.28
N ASN A 80 2.82 5.13 9.02
CA ASN A 80 3.69 5.67 7.99
C ASN A 80 3.20 7.06 7.59
N VAL A 81 4.09 8.05 7.67
CA VAL A 81 3.86 9.38 7.11
C VAL A 81 4.41 9.37 5.69
N TYR A 82 3.61 9.84 4.74
CA TYR A 82 4.00 9.91 3.33
C TYR A 82 3.99 11.35 2.83
N VAL A 83 4.88 11.61 1.88
CA VAL A 83 4.92 12.82 1.06
C VAL A 83 4.84 12.39 -0.39
N ILE A 84 3.80 12.85 -1.09
CA ILE A 84 3.51 12.45 -2.46
C ILE A 84 3.16 13.66 -3.32
N SER A 85 3.40 13.56 -4.63
CA SER A 85 3.03 14.60 -5.61
C SER A 85 2.40 13.97 -6.85
N ASN A 86 1.73 14.78 -7.65
CA ASN A 86 1.17 14.34 -8.92
C ASN A 86 1.35 15.46 -9.94
N LEU A 87 2.43 15.35 -10.72
CA LEU A 87 2.83 16.36 -11.68
C LEU A 87 1.71 16.67 -12.69
N GLY A 88 1.07 15.64 -13.24
CA GLY A 88 0.06 15.81 -14.28
C GLY A 88 -1.26 16.42 -13.79
N SER A 89 -1.57 16.31 -12.49
CA SER A 89 -2.81 16.82 -11.91
C SER A 89 -2.66 18.15 -11.20
N PHE A 90 -1.52 18.36 -10.53
CA PHE A 90 -1.32 19.50 -9.63
C PHE A 90 -0.06 20.33 -9.93
N GLY A 91 0.79 19.90 -10.86
CA GLY A 91 2.07 20.55 -11.14
C GLY A 91 3.20 20.07 -10.23
N ASP A 92 4.36 20.73 -10.36
CA ASP A 92 5.64 20.37 -9.74
C ASP A 92 5.85 20.97 -8.33
N HIS A 93 4.98 21.88 -7.92
CA HIS A 93 5.05 22.57 -6.62
C HIS A 93 3.96 22.15 -5.64
N VAL A 94 3.15 21.14 -5.97
CA VAL A 94 2.04 20.72 -5.11
C VAL A 94 2.29 19.34 -4.54
N PHE A 95 2.36 19.30 -3.20
CA PHE A 95 2.63 18.08 -2.45
C PHE A 95 1.49 17.78 -1.49
N LYS A 96 1.14 16.51 -1.37
CA LYS A 96 0.28 16.00 -0.31
C LYS A 96 1.14 15.37 0.78
N VAL A 97 0.86 15.77 2.02
CA VAL A 97 1.43 15.14 3.22
C VAL A 97 0.30 14.50 4.01
N GLY A 98 0.45 13.23 4.35
CA GLY A 98 -0.54 12.51 5.15
C GLY A 98 0.07 11.31 5.85
N MET A 99 -0.76 10.55 6.55
CA MET A 99 -0.34 9.32 7.21
C MET A 99 -1.31 8.17 6.93
N THR A 100 -0.83 6.95 7.12
CA THR A 100 -1.63 5.73 7.07
C THR A 100 -1.16 4.76 8.14
N ARG A 101 -2.12 4.02 8.70
CA ARG A 101 -1.80 2.91 9.62
C ARG A 101 -1.85 1.55 8.95
N ARG A 102 -1.87 1.50 7.61
CA ARG A 102 -1.80 0.23 6.89
C ARG A 102 -0.45 -0.43 7.08
N LEU A 103 -0.48 -1.76 7.08
CA LEU A 103 0.72 -2.58 7.06
C LEU A 103 1.55 -2.29 5.80
N ASN A 104 0.88 -2.21 4.64
CA ASN A 104 1.48 -1.73 3.40
C ASN A 104 1.01 -0.30 3.09
N PRO A 105 1.85 0.72 3.27
CA PRO A 105 1.47 2.11 3.01
C PRO A 105 1.28 2.42 1.52
N GLN A 106 1.91 1.67 0.61
CA GLN A 106 1.80 1.90 -0.83
C GLN A 106 0.35 1.74 -1.31
N GLU A 107 -0.38 0.75 -0.78
CA GLU A 107 -1.79 0.55 -1.12
C GLU A 107 -2.65 1.78 -0.82
N ARG A 108 -2.30 2.56 0.20
CA ARG A 108 -3.03 3.81 0.47
C ARG A 108 -2.75 4.85 -0.61
N ILE A 109 -1.50 4.95 -1.05
CA ILE A 109 -1.09 5.90 -2.09
C ILE A 109 -1.79 5.56 -3.42
N ASP A 110 -1.85 4.28 -3.76
CA ASP A 110 -2.50 3.79 -4.99
C ASP A 110 -4.02 4.04 -4.99
N GLU A 111 -4.68 3.87 -3.84
CA GLU A 111 -6.10 4.22 -3.68
C GLU A 111 -6.35 5.72 -3.83
N LEU A 112 -5.45 6.56 -3.31
CA LEU A 112 -5.57 8.01 -3.45
C LEU A 112 -5.45 8.43 -4.92
N GLY A 113 -4.56 7.77 -5.67
CA GLY A 113 -4.38 7.98 -7.11
C GLY A 113 -5.63 7.58 -7.90
N SER A 114 -6.06 6.32 -7.76
CA SER A 114 -7.17 5.76 -8.54
C SER A 114 -8.52 6.42 -8.30
N ALA A 115 -8.77 6.96 -7.09
CA ALA A 115 -10.09 7.47 -6.75
C ALA A 115 -10.37 8.90 -7.22
N SER A 116 -9.36 9.72 -7.54
CA SER A 116 -9.56 11.18 -7.58
C SER A 116 -8.68 11.97 -8.54
N VAL A 117 -7.71 11.34 -9.20
CA VAL A 117 -6.79 12.03 -10.12
C VAL A 117 -6.51 11.17 -11.36
N PRO A 118 -6.20 11.80 -12.52
CA PRO A 118 -5.96 11.09 -13.78
C PRO A 118 -4.64 10.30 -13.84
N PHE A 119 -3.68 10.60 -12.96
CA PHE A 119 -2.36 9.96 -12.95
C PHE A 119 -2.04 9.40 -11.56
N THR A 120 -1.13 8.45 -11.48
CA THR A 120 -0.62 7.94 -10.20
C THR A 120 0.22 8.99 -9.46
N PHE A 121 0.39 8.80 -8.15
CA PHE A 121 1.21 9.69 -7.33
C PHE A 121 2.67 9.24 -7.33
N ASP A 122 3.59 10.19 -7.49
CA ASP A 122 5.01 10.00 -7.21
C ASP A 122 5.24 10.05 -5.68
N VAL A 123 6.03 9.10 -5.17
CA VAL A 123 6.37 9.02 -3.74
C VAL A 123 7.73 9.67 -3.48
N HIS A 124 7.72 10.74 -2.68
CA HIS A 124 8.93 11.45 -2.30
C HIS A 124 9.50 10.99 -0.98
N CYS A 125 8.65 10.62 -0.03
CA CYS A 125 9.12 10.21 1.28
C CYS A 125 8.10 9.27 1.91
N LEU A 126 8.60 8.26 2.61
CA LEU A 126 7.82 7.32 3.39
C LEU A 126 8.54 7.04 4.70
N ILE A 127 7.98 7.52 5.81
CA ILE A 127 8.62 7.47 7.13
C ILE A 127 7.76 6.65 8.06
N PHE A 128 8.27 5.50 8.49
CA PHE A 128 7.70 4.78 9.62
C PHE A 128 8.03 5.52 10.92
N SER A 129 7.03 5.73 11.77
CA SER A 129 7.21 6.35 13.08
C SER A 129 6.29 5.69 14.10
N ASP A 130 6.79 5.46 15.32
CA ASP A 130 5.97 5.04 16.46
C ASP A 130 4.99 6.14 16.93
N ASP A 131 5.24 7.40 16.53
CA ASP A 131 4.35 8.55 16.69
C ASP A 131 4.16 9.29 15.36
N ALA A 132 3.62 8.57 14.37
CA ALA A 132 3.28 9.12 13.06
C ALA A 132 2.27 10.25 13.16
N VAL A 133 1.35 10.20 14.13
CA VAL A 133 0.40 11.29 14.39
C VAL A 133 1.14 12.56 14.81
N GLY A 134 2.11 12.47 15.72
CA GLY A 134 2.94 13.61 16.11
C GLY A 134 3.76 14.18 14.94
N LEU A 135 4.40 13.30 14.18
CA LEU A 135 5.22 13.66 13.00
C LEU A 135 4.39 14.40 11.93
N GLU A 136 3.22 13.87 11.59
CA GLU A 136 2.33 14.46 10.58
C GLU A 136 1.80 15.83 11.03
N ASN A 137 1.38 15.95 12.30
CA ASN A 137 0.93 17.23 12.85
C ASN A 137 2.04 18.28 12.84
N GLU A 138 3.29 17.90 13.14
CA GLU A 138 4.43 18.81 13.10
C GLU A 138 4.68 19.33 11.68
N LEU A 139 4.70 18.44 10.68
CA LEU A 139 4.83 18.81 9.26
C LEU A 139 3.71 19.76 8.83
N HIS A 140 2.46 19.42 9.18
CA HIS A 140 1.28 20.23 8.87
C HIS A 140 1.28 21.60 9.51
N ARG A 141 1.87 21.73 10.71
CA ARG A 141 2.05 23.01 11.40
C ARG A 141 3.10 23.86 10.71
N ARG A 142 4.24 23.27 10.34
CA ARG A 142 5.33 23.97 9.65
C ARG A 142 4.94 24.41 8.25
N LEU A 143 4.08 23.63 7.57
CA LEU A 143 3.55 23.92 6.24
C LEU A 143 2.22 24.71 6.25
N HIS A 144 1.80 25.27 7.39
CA HIS A 144 0.47 25.88 7.51
C HIS A 144 0.24 27.01 6.49
N GLU A 145 1.24 27.88 6.30
CA GLU A 145 1.17 28.99 5.36
C GLU A 145 1.15 28.52 3.89
N GLN A 146 1.69 27.35 3.60
CA GLN A 146 1.76 26.73 2.27
C GLN A 146 0.49 25.96 1.91
N ARG A 147 -0.49 25.80 2.82
CA ARG A 147 -1.74 25.06 2.50
C ARG A 147 -2.44 25.64 1.29
N LEU A 148 -2.73 24.81 0.29
CA LEU A 148 -3.54 25.22 -0.87
C LEU A 148 -4.98 25.52 -0.47
N ASN A 149 -5.59 24.64 0.34
CA ASN A 149 -6.94 24.84 0.83
C ASN A 149 -6.93 25.60 2.17
N LYS A 150 -7.25 26.90 2.12
CA LYS A 150 -7.32 27.78 3.29
C LYS A 150 -8.59 27.63 4.13
N VAL A 151 -9.60 26.92 3.64
CA VAL A 151 -10.91 26.78 4.31
C VAL A 151 -11.08 25.39 4.92
N ASN A 152 -10.79 24.34 4.14
CA ASN A 152 -10.91 22.95 4.58
C ASN A 152 -9.51 22.36 4.82
N HIS A 153 -9.02 22.48 6.05
CA HIS A 153 -7.70 21.98 6.43
C HIS A 153 -7.56 20.45 6.40
N ARG A 154 -8.67 19.70 6.23
CA ARG A 154 -8.62 18.25 5.96
C ARG A 154 -8.12 17.92 4.56
N LYS A 155 -8.03 18.91 3.66
CA LYS A 155 -7.40 18.78 2.34
C LYS A 155 -5.94 19.20 2.48
N GLU A 156 -5.09 18.22 2.77
CA GLU A 156 -3.69 18.39 3.18
C GLU A 156 -2.75 18.49 1.97
N PHE A 157 -3.05 19.44 1.08
CA PHE A 157 -2.18 19.78 -0.05
C PHE A 157 -1.48 21.10 0.22
N PHE A 158 -0.20 21.17 -0.14
CA PHE A 158 0.70 22.27 0.18
C PHE A 158 1.46 22.71 -1.07
N ASP A 159 1.55 24.01 -1.27
CA ASP A 159 2.32 24.67 -2.33
C ASP A 159 3.74 24.98 -1.81
N THR A 160 4.71 24.19 -2.24
CA THR A 160 6.11 24.28 -1.82
C THR A 160 7.02 23.71 -2.90
N ASN A 161 8.32 23.99 -2.84
CA ASN A 161 9.29 23.25 -3.64
C ASN A 161 9.80 22.02 -2.88
N LEU A 162 10.43 21.13 -3.63
CA LEU A 162 10.92 19.85 -3.13
C LEU A 162 12.09 20.01 -2.15
N GLU A 163 12.94 21.01 -2.36
CA GLU A 163 14.13 21.29 -1.53
C GLU A 163 13.75 21.75 -0.12
N ASP A 164 12.75 22.63 -0.02
CA ASP A 164 12.21 23.11 1.24
C ASP A 164 11.50 21.98 2.01
N LEU A 165 10.81 21.10 1.29
CA LEU A 165 10.10 19.97 1.87
C LEU A 165 11.07 18.91 2.40
N GLU A 166 12.12 18.59 1.63
CA GLU A 166 13.20 17.69 2.06
C GLU A 166 13.92 18.25 3.29
N ARG A 167 14.29 19.54 3.27
CA ARG A 167 14.93 20.19 4.43
C ARG A 167 14.05 20.09 5.66
N LEU A 168 12.76 20.39 5.52
CA LEU A 168 11.79 20.28 6.60
C LEU A 168 11.69 18.85 7.15
N VAL A 169 11.63 17.84 6.27
CA VAL A 169 11.60 16.43 6.66
C VAL A 169 12.86 16.04 7.42
N PHE A 170 14.06 16.40 6.93
CA PHE A 170 15.32 16.08 7.59
C PHE A 170 15.53 16.80 8.92
N GLU A 171 14.99 18.01 9.09
CA GLU A 171 15.00 18.69 10.38
C GLU A 171 14.19 17.95 11.46
N ILE A 172 13.11 17.27 11.06
CA ILE A 172 12.24 16.55 11.99
C ILE A 172 12.71 15.09 12.15
N HIS A 173 13.15 14.47 11.05
CA HIS A 173 13.57 13.07 11.00
C HIS A 173 14.83 12.92 10.11
N PRO A 174 16.04 13.11 10.67
CA PRO A 174 17.29 13.16 9.89
C PRO A 174 17.65 11.90 9.11
N SER A 175 17.11 10.74 9.50
CA SER A 175 17.35 9.46 8.82
C SER A 175 16.25 9.08 7.83
N ALA A 176 15.34 10.00 7.49
CA ALA A 176 14.32 9.75 6.48
C ALA A 176 14.97 9.60 5.09
N GLU A 177 14.45 8.70 4.27
CA GLU A 177 14.80 8.64 2.86
C GLU A 177 13.92 9.63 2.09
N PHE A 178 14.53 10.41 1.18
CA PHE A 178 13.81 11.39 0.37
C PHE A 178 14.18 11.27 -1.10
N ASN A 179 13.20 10.96 -1.94
CA ASN A 179 13.32 10.89 -3.38
C ASN A 179 12.99 12.23 -4.02
N ARG A 180 13.96 12.80 -4.74
CA ARG A 180 13.80 14.09 -5.44
C ARG A 180 13.22 13.96 -6.86
N THR A 181 13.09 12.74 -7.36
CA THR A 181 12.68 12.48 -8.74
C THR A 181 11.16 12.32 -8.79
N MET A 182 10.49 13.21 -9.53
CA MET A 182 9.12 12.97 -10.02
C MET A 182 9.24 12.17 -11.31
N LEU A 183 8.80 10.90 -11.30
CA LEU A 183 8.83 10.06 -12.49
C LEU A 183 7.68 10.45 -13.42
N ALA A 184 6.48 10.63 -12.87
CA ALA A 184 5.28 11.02 -13.60
C ALA A 184 5.13 10.24 -14.92
N GLU A 185 5.30 8.92 -14.86
CA GLU A 185 5.48 8.06 -16.04
C GLU A 185 4.31 8.20 -17.02
N ASP A 186 3.09 7.97 -16.54
CA ASP A 186 1.85 8.06 -17.33
C ASP A 186 1.66 9.45 -17.95
N TYR A 187 1.97 10.51 -17.19
CA TYR A 187 1.87 11.89 -17.65
C TYR A 187 2.88 12.19 -18.77
N ARG A 188 4.14 11.78 -18.59
CA ARG A 188 5.19 11.96 -19.60
C ARG A 188 4.92 11.15 -20.86
N GLN A 189 4.42 9.92 -20.71
CA GLN A 189 3.98 9.10 -21.83
C GLN A 189 2.84 9.78 -22.60
N SER A 190 1.83 10.30 -21.89
CA SER A 190 0.71 11.04 -22.49
C SER A 190 1.18 12.25 -23.29
N LEU A 191 2.13 13.04 -22.76
CA LEU A 191 2.72 14.17 -23.49
C LEU A 191 3.50 13.72 -24.73
N SER A 192 4.26 12.63 -24.61
CA SER A 192 5.07 12.10 -25.70
C SER A 192 4.20 11.59 -26.84
N ILE A 193 3.09 10.90 -26.53
CA ILE A 193 2.06 10.49 -27.48
C ILE A 193 1.44 11.72 -28.16
N ALA A 194 1.01 12.72 -27.39
CA ALA A 194 0.41 13.94 -27.94
C ALA A 194 1.36 14.73 -28.86
N SER A 195 2.67 14.66 -28.60
CA SER A 195 3.72 15.27 -29.44
C SER A 195 4.10 14.45 -30.67
N GLY A 196 3.56 13.23 -30.82
CA GLY A 196 3.89 12.30 -31.90
C GLY A 196 5.24 11.59 -31.76
N ALA A 197 5.86 11.64 -30.58
CA ALA A 197 7.14 10.98 -30.29
C ALA A 197 6.97 9.51 -29.86
N LEU A 198 5.78 9.12 -29.41
CA LEU A 198 5.37 7.74 -29.17
C LEU A 198 4.07 7.45 -29.92
N GLU A 199 3.91 6.22 -30.39
CA GLU A 199 2.62 5.76 -30.91
C GLU A 199 1.67 5.46 -29.75
N GLU A 200 0.38 5.70 -29.96
CA GLU A 200 -0.64 5.28 -29.00
C GLU A 200 -0.57 3.75 -28.83
N PRO A 201 -0.61 3.25 -27.59
CA PRO A 201 -0.73 1.81 -27.38
C PRO A 201 -1.98 1.32 -28.11
N ALA A 202 -1.83 0.27 -28.92
CA ALA A 202 -2.97 -0.36 -29.56
C ALA A 202 -3.94 -0.82 -28.46
N ASP A 203 -5.09 -0.16 -28.38
CA ASP A 203 -6.14 -0.49 -27.42
C ASP A 203 -6.54 -1.95 -27.69
N SER A 204 -6.17 -2.86 -26.79
CA SER A 204 -6.67 -4.22 -26.82
C SER A 204 -8.12 -4.15 -26.37
N GLN A 205 -9.00 -3.77 -27.29
CA GLN A 205 -10.43 -3.98 -27.16
C GLN A 205 -10.65 -5.48 -27.02
N GLU A 206 -10.66 -5.99 -25.79
CA GLU A 206 -11.34 -7.23 -25.50
C GLU A 206 -12.80 -7.00 -25.87
N GLY A 207 -13.22 -7.69 -26.93
CA GLY A 207 -14.54 -7.58 -27.50
C GLY A 207 -15.61 -7.72 -26.42
N PHE A 208 -16.38 -6.66 -26.23
CA PHE A 208 -17.78 -6.83 -25.92
C PHE A 208 -18.40 -7.49 -27.15
N ASP A 209 -18.37 -8.83 -27.21
CA ASP A 209 -19.28 -9.59 -28.04
C ASP A 209 -20.69 -9.23 -27.54
N ASP A 210 -21.36 -8.32 -28.24
CA ASP A 210 -22.81 -8.26 -28.27
C ASP A 210 -23.27 -9.62 -28.80
N ALA A 211 -23.54 -10.55 -27.88
CA ALA A 211 -24.26 -11.75 -28.19
C ALA A 211 -25.64 -11.31 -28.68
N GLU A 212 -25.83 -11.33 -29.99
CA GLU A 212 -27.13 -11.27 -30.65
C GLU A 212 -28.05 -12.30 -29.97
N ASP A 213 -29.11 -11.80 -29.33
CA ASP A 213 -30.18 -12.57 -28.70
C ASP A 213 -30.90 -13.39 -29.79
N PRO A 214 -30.80 -14.72 -29.82
CA PRO A 214 -31.44 -15.53 -30.84
C PRO A 214 -32.76 -16.06 -30.28
N ASP A 215 -33.73 -15.18 -30.05
CA ASP A 215 -35.10 -15.58 -29.70
C ASP A 215 -36.11 -14.71 -30.48
N ASP A 216 -36.11 -14.87 -31.80
CA ASP A 216 -37.25 -14.50 -32.66
C ASP A 216 -37.59 -15.69 -33.58
N GLU A 217 -37.99 -16.81 -32.97
CA GLU A 217 -38.77 -17.85 -33.64
C GLU A 217 -40.24 -17.78 -33.16
N ASP A 218 -41.05 -17.18 -34.02
CA ASP A 218 -42.41 -17.59 -34.39
C ASP A 218 -43.31 -18.21 -33.31
N LYS A 219 -44.27 -17.40 -32.84
CA LYS A 219 -45.64 -17.89 -32.59
C LYS A 219 -46.65 -17.16 -33.47
N GLU A 220 -46.81 -17.75 -34.64
CA GLU A 220 -47.97 -17.64 -35.53
C GLU A 220 -49.27 -17.88 -34.72
N ILE A 221 -50.14 -16.87 -34.64
CA ILE A 221 -51.56 -17.03 -34.35
C ILE A 221 -52.33 -16.28 -35.43
N ALA A 222 -52.76 -17.02 -36.46
CA ALA A 222 -54.06 -16.97 -37.16
C ALA A 222 -53.94 -17.39 -38.63
#